data_AF-A0A7V4TXY5-F1
#
_entry.id   AF-A0A7V4TXY5-F1
#
_cell.length_a   1.000
_cell.length_b   1.000
_cell.length_c   1.000
_cell.angle_alpha   90.00
_cell.angle_beta   90.00
_cell.angle_gamma   90.00
#
_symmetry.space_group_name_H-M   'P 1'
#
loop_
_entity.id
_entity.type
_entity.pdbx_description
1 polymer ?
#
loop_
_entity_poly.entity_id
_entity_poly.type
_entity_poly.pdbx_seq_one_letter_code
_entity_poly.pdbx_strand_id
1 'polypeptide(L)'
;MLGLGNSKQIVYRDEEDTEVYKRLQEEEIFKDLDWKDIFIIAVGWGIRKNSRKPIQKRDSGGFFRTSYLREEDEVLLAAAAVYAESDEVLKDGERVLKIAEEYARGGVHELWDWVQSTPLETFEKDFEAEVVKLAREFLQADEANA
;
A
#
# COMPACT_ATOMS: atom_id res chain seq x y z
N MET A 1 -15.41 13.39 0.94
CA MET A 1 -15.53 12.10 0.25
C MET A 1 -14.86 12.26 -1.11
N LEU A 2 -13.76 11.54 -1.36
CA LEU A 2 -12.86 11.78 -2.51
C LEU A 2 -13.45 11.33 -3.85
N GLY A 3 -14.62 10.70 -3.82
CA GLY A 3 -15.33 10.27 -5.02
C GLY A 3 -14.65 9.10 -5.75
N LEU A 4 -13.62 8.48 -5.16
CA LEU A 4 -12.87 7.39 -5.77
C LEU A 4 -13.77 6.16 -5.97
N GLY A 5 -14.57 5.77 -4.97
CA GLY A 5 -15.50 4.64 -5.05
C GLY A 5 -16.74 4.87 -5.93
N ASN A 6 -17.06 6.13 -6.25
CA ASN A 6 -18.09 6.48 -7.24
C ASN A 6 -17.54 6.59 -8.67
N SER A 7 -16.22 6.60 -8.83
CA SER A 7 -15.54 6.59 -10.12
C SER A 7 -15.33 5.14 -10.58
N LYS A 8 -15.53 4.84 -11.86
CA LYS A 8 -15.20 3.51 -12.43
C LYS A 8 -13.72 3.43 -12.82
N GLN A 9 -12.84 3.97 -11.98
CA GLN A 9 -11.41 4.03 -12.28
C GLN A 9 -10.74 2.68 -12.00
N ILE A 10 -9.69 2.41 -12.76
CA ILE A 10 -8.87 1.20 -12.63
C ILE A 10 -7.61 1.58 -11.86
N VAL A 11 -7.31 0.83 -10.81
CA VAL A 11 -5.98 0.84 -10.18
C VAL A 11 -5.06 -0.02 -11.03
N TYR A 12 -3.84 0.45 -11.24
CA TYR A 12 -2.81 -0.26 -12.00
C TYR A 12 -1.72 -0.80 -11.08
N ARG A 13 -0.96 -1.75 -11.62
CA ARG A 13 0.33 -2.19 -11.09
C ARG A 13 1.31 -2.28 -12.24
N ASP A 14 2.59 -2.42 -11.93
CA ASP A 14 3.54 -2.83 -12.96
C ASP A 14 3.32 -4.31 -13.31
N GLU A 15 3.47 -4.66 -14.59
CA GLU A 15 3.25 -6.02 -15.07
C GLU A 15 4.16 -7.03 -14.36
N GLU A 16 5.41 -6.64 -14.09
CA GLU A 16 6.40 -7.48 -13.40
C GLU A 16 6.03 -7.79 -11.94
N ASP A 17 5.22 -6.94 -11.32
CA ASP A 17 4.84 -7.09 -9.90
C ASP A 17 3.86 -8.26 -9.71
N THR A 18 3.23 -8.75 -10.79
CA THR A 18 2.22 -9.84 -10.73
C THR A 18 2.72 -11.07 -9.97
N GLU A 19 3.95 -11.50 -10.26
CA GLU A 19 4.52 -12.68 -9.61
C GLU A 19 4.88 -12.43 -8.15
N VAL A 20 5.19 -11.18 -7.79
CA VAL A 20 5.44 -10.80 -6.38
C VAL A 20 4.14 -10.89 -5.57
N TYR A 21 3.03 -10.37 -6.10
CA TYR A 21 1.73 -10.49 -5.44
C TYR A 21 1.29 -11.95 -5.25
N LYS A 22 1.50 -12.81 -6.26
CA LYS A 22 1.19 -14.24 -6.14
C LYS A 22 2.01 -14.91 -5.04
N ARG A 23 3.32 -14.65 -5.00
CA ARG A 23 4.20 -15.21 -3.96
C ARG A 23 3.84 -14.72 -2.57
N LEU A 24 3.51 -13.43 -2.43
CA LEU A 24 3.02 -12.91 -1.15
C LEU A 24 1.76 -13.65 -0.71
N GLN A 25 0.80 -13.95 -1.61
CA GLN A 25 -0.38 -14.76 -1.27
C GLN A 25 -0.07 -16.23 -0.90
N GLU A 26 1.14 -16.73 -1.14
CA GLU A 26 1.54 -18.07 -0.66
C GLU A 26 1.96 -18.03 0.82
N GLU A 27 2.22 -16.85 1.38
CA GLU A 27 2.56 -16.67 2.79
C GLU A 27 1.32 -16.73 3.68
N GLU A 28 1.42 -17.42 4.83
CA GLU A 28 0.30 -17.69 5.73
C GLU A 28 -0.46 -16.43 6.17
N ILE A 29 0.24 -15.31 6.39
CA ILE A 29 -0.35 -14.04 6.81
C ILE A 29 -1.14 -13.32 5.70
N PHE A 30 -0.89 -13.65 4.43
CA PHE A 30 -1.50 -12.99 3.27
C PHE A 30 -2.42 -13.90 2.45
N LYS A 31 -2.43 -15.22 2.69
CA LYS A 31 -3.15 -16.20 1.86
C LYS A 31 -4.66 -15.98 1.72
N ASP A 32 -5.28 -15.42 2.76
CA ASP A 32 -6.73 -15.16 2.80
C ASP A 32 -7.07 -13.71 2.42
N LEU A 33 -6.08 -12.91 2.00
CA LEU A 33 -6.26 -11.54 1.58
C LEU A 33 -6.47 -11.42 0.07
N ASP A 34 -7.36 -10.52 -0.34
CA ASP A 34 -7.48 -10.14 -1.73
C ASP A 34 -6.26 -9.31 -2.16
N TRP A 35 -5.96 -9.30 -3.46
CA TRP A 35 -4.90 -8.46 -4.03
C TRP A 35 -5.06 -6.97 -3.70
N LYS A 36 -6.29 -6.48 -3.51
CA LYS A 36 -6.53 -5.10 -3.05
C LYS A 36 -6.03 -4.87 -1.62
N ASP A 37 -6.11 -5.87 -0.75
CA ASP A 37 -5.71 -5.73 0.66
C ASP A 37 -4.18 -5.73 0.74
N ILE A 38 -3.52 -6.64 -0.01
CA ILE A 38 -2.06 -6.64 -0.15
C ILE A 38 -1.57 -5.31 -0.76
N PHE A 39 -2.31 -4.75 -1.72
CA PHE A 39 -2.00 -3.43 -2.27
C PHE A 39 -2.04 -2.33 -1.20
N ILE A 40 -3.08 -2.28 -0.37
CA ILE A 40 -3.17 -1.28 0.71
C ILE A 40 -2.02 -1.44 1.72
N ILE A 41 -1.69 -2.67 2.10
CA ILE A 41 -0.53 -2.96 2.96
C ILE A 41 0.76 -2.49 2.28
N ALA A 42 0.93 -2.76 0.99
CA ALA A 42 2.09 -2.34 0.21
C ALA A 42 2.20 -0.81 0.10
N VAL A 43 1.10 -0.06 -0.04
CA VAL A 43 1.12 1.41 0.02
C VAL A 43 1.71 1.89 1.35
N GLY A 44 1.19 1.38 2.46
CA GLY A 44 1.65 1.73 3.80
C GLY A 44 3.12 1.36 4.03
N TRP A 45 3.52 0.16 3.61
CA TRP A 45 4.92 -0.28 3.71
C TRP A 45 5.86 0.53 2.82
N GLY A 46 5.43 0.89 1.61
CA GLY A 46 6.16 1.77 0.71
C GLY A 46 6.43 3.13 1.36
N ILE A 47 5.44 3.74 2.01
CA ILE A 47 5.62 4.98 2.78
C ILE A 47 6.63 4.78 3.90
N ARG A 48 6.45 3.73 4.71
CA ARG A 48 7.31 3.38 5.85
C ARG A 48 8.78 3.21 5.47
N LYS A 49 9.03 2.64 4.30
CA LYS A 49 10.37 2.40 3.73
C LYS A 49 10.86 3.56 2.87
N ASN A 50 10.06 4.62 2.71
CA ASN A 50 10.30 5.71 1.77
C ASN A 50 10.60 5.21 0.34
N SER A 51 9.90 4.14 -0.07
CA SER A 51 10.05 3.45 -1.34
C SER A 51 8.88 3.83 -2.25
N ARG A 52 9.09 4.86 -3.07
CA ARG A 52 8.15 5.32 -4.11
C ARG A 52 8.78 5.06 -5.47
N LYS A 53 8.21 4.15 -6.26
CA LYS A 53 8.77 3.73 -7.56
C LYS A 53 7.75 3.99 -8.67
N PRO A 54 8.13 4.68 -9.76
CA PRO A 54 7.22 4.91 -10.88
C PRO A 54 6.75 3.58 -11.49
N ILE A 55 5.50 3.51 -11.96
CA ILE A 55 5.07 2.44 -12.87
C ILE A 55 5.79 2.64 -14.21
N GLN A 56 6.47 1.60 -14.68
CA GLN A 56 7.20 1.61 -15.94
C GLN A 56 6.30 1.11 -17.06
N LYS A 57 5.55 0.04 -16.79
CA LYS A 57 4.61 -0.54 -17.74
C LYS A 57 3.32 -0.92 -17.03
N ARG A 58 2.24 -0.19 -17.36
CA ARG A 58 0.90 -0.54 -16.87
C ARG A 58 0.47 -1.87 -17.45
N ASP A 59 -0.03 -2.76 -16.60
CA ASP A 59 -0.77 -3.93 -17.04
C ASP A 59 -1.98 -3.49 -17.89
N SER A 60 -2.06 -4.02 -19.12
CA SER A 60 -3.11 -3.66 -20.08
C SER A 60 -4.53 -4.06 -19.64
N GLY A 61 -4.66 -5.05 -18.74
CA GLY A 61 -5.93 -5.48 -18.15
C GLY A 61 -6.35 -4.68 -16.92
N GLY A 62 -5.46 -3.86 -16.36
CA GLY A 62 -5.67 -3.23 -15.05
C GLY A 62 -5.48 -4.21 -13.89
N PHE A 63 -5.32 -3.69 -12.67
CA PHE A 63 -5.13 -4.52 -11.49
C PHE A 63 -6.47 -4.84 -10.80
N PHE A 64 -7.21 -3.81 -10.39
CA PHE A 64 -8.58 -3.94 -9.88
C PHE A 64 -9.35 -2.61 -10.04
N ARG A 65 -10.66 -2.64 -9.83
CA ARG A 65 -11.50 -1.43 -9.90
C ARG A 65 -11.57 -0.74 -8.56
N THR A 66 -11.54 0.59 -8.56
CA THR A 66 -11.77 1.43 -7.37
C THR A 66 -13.09 1.13 -6.66
N SER A 67 -14.10 0.61 -7.35
CA SER A 67 -15.34 0.12 -6.74
C SER A 67 -15.17 -1.05 -5.76
N TYR A 68 -13.99 -1.67 -5.69
CA TYR A 68 -13.67 -2.71 -4.70
C TYR A 68 -13.01 -2.14 -3.44
N LEU A 69 -12.64 -0.86 -3.45
CA LEU A 69 -12.14 -0.16 -2.27
C LEU A 69 -13.31 0.15 -1.32
N ARG A 70 -13.06 -0.02 -0.03
CA ARG A 70 -13.93 0.49 1.03
C ARG A 70 -13.60 1.95 1.30
N GLU A 71 -14.47 2.64 2.03
CA GLU A 71 -14.25 4.04 2.39
C GLU A 71 -12.94 4.21 3.19
N GLU A 72 -12.61 3.27 4.07
CA GLU A 72 -11.36 3.28 4.83
C GLU A 72 -10.13 3.12 3.94
N ASP A 73 -10.23 2.29 2.89
CA ASP A 73 -9.15 2.11 1.92
C ASP A 73 -8.91 3.43 1.16
N GLU A 74 -9.98 4.14 0.75
CA GLU A 74 -9.87 5.46 0.12
C GLU A 74 -9.20 6.49 1.03
N VAL A 75 -9.53 6.50 2.33
CA VAL A 75 -8.90 7.40 3.32
C VAL A 75 -7.41 7.13 3.41
N LEU A 76 -6.99 5.86 3.41
CA LEU A 76 -5.56 5.49 3.42
C LEU A 76 -4.84 5.96 2.15
N LEU A 77 -5.45 5.82 0.97
CA LEU A 77 -4.87 6.31 -0.28
C LEU A 77 -4.76 7.84 -0.31
N ALA A 78 -5.75 8.53 0.25
CA ALA A 78 -5.72 9.98 0.41
C ALA A 78 -4.57 10.43 1.31
N ALA A 79 -4.42 9.77 2.45
CA ALA A 79 -3.35 10.06 3.40
C ALA A 79 -1.98 9.85 2.75
N ALA A 80 -1.81 8.78 1.97
CA ALA A 80 -0.60 8.55 1.18
C ALA A 80 -0.31 9.69 0.19
N ALA A 81 -1.32 10.19 -0.51
CA ALA A 81 -1.17 11.28 -1.46
C ALA A 81 -0.80 12.60 -0.76
N VAL A 82 -1.47 12.95 0.34
CA VAL A 82 -1.18 14.14 1.13
C VAL A 82 0.19 14.06 1.79
N TYR A 83 0.62 12.88 2.23
CA TYR A 83 1.96 12.67 2.77
C TYR A 83 3.05 12.95 1.72
N ALA A 84 2.80 12.61 0.47
CA ALA A 84 3.78 12.76 -0.61
C ALA A 84 3.80 14.16 -1.25
N GLU A 85 2.67 14.86 -1.19
CA GLU A 85 2.46 16.16 -1.83
C GLU A 85 1.77 17.12 -0.84
N SER A 86 0.84 17.97 -1.28
CA SER A 86 0.00 18.79 -0.40
C SER A 86 -1.46 18.37 -0.49
N ASP A 87 -2.30 18.89 0.40
CA ASP A 87 -3.75 18.64 0.44
C ASP A 87 -4.47 18.96 -0.89
N GLU A 88 -3.93 19.88 -1.67
CA GLU A 88 -4.39 20.21 -3.03
C GLU A 88 -4.45 18.99 -3.97
N VAL A 89 -3.62 17.96 -3.75
CA VAL A 89 -3.63 16.73 -4.55
C VAL A 89 -4.96 16.00 -4.49
N LEU A 90 -5.73 16.18 -3.41
CA LEU A 90 -7.02 15.53 -3.22
C LEU A 90 -8.09 15.98 -4.23
N LYS A 91 -7.85 17.07 -4.96
CA LYS A 91 -8.71 17.54 -6.05
C LYS A 91 -8.52 16.71 -7.34
N ASP A 92 -7.44 15.93 -7.43
CA ASP A 92 -7.10 15.08 -8.56
C ASP A 92 -7.04 13.61 -8.13
N GLY A 93 -8.18 12.91 -8.27
CA GLY A 93 -8.29 11.51 -7.92
C GLY A 93 -7.36 10.59 -8.72
N GLU A 94 -7.07 10.92 -9.99
CA GLU A 94 -6.12 10.14 -10.79
C GLU A 94 -4.70 10.28 -10.24
N ARG A 95 -4.33 11.48 -9.77
CA ARG A 95 -3.04 11.71 -9.11
C ARG A 95 -2.95 10.98 -7.77
N VAL A 96 -4.02 10.97 -6.97
CA VAL A 96 -4.09 10.19 -5.72
C VAL A 96 -3.83 8.71 -6.00
N LEU A 97 -4.54 8.12 -6.97
CA LEU A 97 -4.32 6.73 -7.34
C LEU A 97 -2.90 6.49 -7.86
N LYS A 98 -2.37 7.38 -8.71
CA LYS A 98 -1.00 7.24 -9.22
C LYS A 98 0.04 7.27 -8.10
N ILE A 99 -0.12 8.12 -7.09
CA ILE A 99 0.79 8.14 -5.94
C ILE A 99 0.70 6.83 -5.16
N ALA A 100 -0.51 6.35 -4.90
CA ALA A 100 -0.73 5.06 -4.25
C ALA A 100 -0.09 3.90 -5.03
N GLU A 101 -0.30 3.84 -6.34
CA GLU A 101 0.32 2.88 -7.26
C GLU A 101 1.85 2.87 -7.15
N GLU A 102 2.47 4.05 -7.09
CA GLU A 102 3.93 4.20 -7.00
C GLU A 102 4.49 3.75 -5.64
N TYR A 103 3.77 4.02 -4.54
CA TYR A 103 4.14 3.49 -3.23
C TYR A 103 3.88 1.99 -3.12
N ALA A 104 2.77 1.49 -3.64
CA ALA A 104 2.45 0.07 -3.65
C ALA A 104 3.51 -0.72 -4.41
N ARG A 105 4.00 -0.20 -5.54
CA ARG A 105 5.14 -0.82 -6.24
C ARG A 105 6.37 -0.88 -5.34
N GLY A 106 6.79 0.24 -4.75
CA GLY A 106 7.94 0.22 -3.85
C GLY A 106 7.75 -0.76 -2.71
N GLY A 107 6.62 -0.67 -2.03
CA GLY A 107 6.28 -1.47 -0.86
C GLY A 107 6.10 -2.95 -1.13
N VAL A 108 5.55 -3.38 -2.27
CA VAL A 108 5.38 -4.82 -2.55
C VAL A 108 6.73 -5.52 -2.69
N HIS A 109 7.70 -4.84 -3.30
CA HIS A 109 9.09 -5.34 -3.38
C HIS A 109 9.76 -5.34 -2.01
N GLU A 110 9.60 -4.26 -1.23
CA GLU A 110 10.16 -4.20 0.14
C GLU A 110 9.52 -5.23 1.09
N LEU A 111 8.23 -5.54 0.92
CA LEU A 111 7.55 -6.60 1.67
C LEU A 111 8.12 -7.95 1.30
N TRP A 112 8.26 -8.21 0.00
CA TRP A 112 8.81 -9.47 -0.48
C TRP A 112 10.26 -9.68 -0.04
N ASP A 113 11.11 -8.65 -0.13
CA ASP A 113 12.48 -8.69 0.38
C ASP A 113 12.52 -8.98 1.89
N TRP A 114 11.57 -8.44 2.65
CA TRP A 114 11.45 -8.71 4.09
C TRP A 114 11.03 -10.16 4.37
N VAL A 115 10.01 -10.67 3.69
CA VAL A 115 9.59 -12.08 3.78
C VAL A 115 10.78 -13.00 3.47
N GLN A 116 11.49 -12.76 2.37
CA GLN A 116 12.61 -13.61 1.94
C GLN A 116 13.82 -13.56 2.88
N SER A 117 14.05 -12.43 3.55
CA SER A 117 15.15 -12.26 4.50
C SER A 117 14.82 -12.74 5.91
N THR A 118 13.57 -13.05 6.18
CA THR A 118 13.10 -13.51 7.49
C THR A 118 13.02 -15.04 7.52
N PRO A 119 13.45 -15.70 8.61
CA PRO A 119 13.20 -17.13 8.77
C PRO A 119 11.70 -17.47 8.67
N LEU A 120 11.38 -18.57 8.00
CA LEU A 120 10.01 -19.00 7.64
C LEU A 120 8.99 -18.97 8.80
N GLU A 121 9.43 -19.12 10.06
CA GLU A 121 8.56 -19.19 11.24
C GLU A 121 8.46 -17.88 12.05
N THR A 122 9.13 -16.80 11.65
CA THR A 122 9.14 -15.55 12.45
C THR A 122 8.55 -14.33 11.77
N PHE A 123 8.26 -14.38 10.45
CA PHE A 123 7.75 -13.22 9.73
C PHE A 123 6.51 -12.60 10.37
N GLU A 124 5.52 -13.41 10.76
CA GLU A 124 4.30 -12.90 11.40
C GLU A 124 4.58 -12.17 12.72
N LYS A 125 5.51 -12.70 13.53
CA LYS A 125 5.91 -12.09 14.80
C LYS A 125 6.66 -10.78 14.58
N ASP A 126 7.53 -10.75 13.57
CA ASP A 126 8.31 -9.57 13.22
C ASP A 126 7.39 -8.48 12.63
N PHE A 127 6.40 -8.88 11.83
CA PHE A 127 5.34 -8.01 11.31
C PHE A 127 4.51 -7.41 12.45
N GLU A 128 4.02 -8.22 13.38
CA GLU A 128 3.27 -7.77 14.55
C GLU A 128 4.11 -6.79 15.40
N ALA A 129 5.38 -7.12 15.64
CA ALA A 129 6.29 -6.28 16.41
C ALA A 129 6.49 -4.90 15.75
N GLU A 130 6.64 -4.84 14.42
CA GLU A 130 6.78 -3.58 13.71
C GLU A 130 5.48 -2.77 13.73
N VAL A 131 4.30 -3.40 13.60
CA VAL A 131 3.01 -2.69 13.75
C VAL A 131 2.86 -2.09 15.16
N VAL A 132 3.16 -2.86 16.21
CA VAL A 132 3.10 -2.37 17.60
C VAL A 132 4.09 -1.22 17.83
N LYS A 133 5.29 -1.32 17.26
CA LYS A 133 6.29 -0.25 17.32
C LYS A 133 5.79 1.03 16.64
N LEU A 134 5.20 0.93 15.45
CA LEU A 134 4.62 2.07 14.74
C LEU A 134 3.51 2.76 15.54
N ALA A 135 2.61 1.99 16.15
CA ALA A 135 1.56 2.53 16.99
C ALA A 135 2.14 3.31 18.19
N ARG A 136 3.23 2.81 18.81
CA ARG A 136 3.90 3.50 19.93
C ARG A 136 4.58 4.78 19.48
N GLU A 137 5.30 4.76 18.36
CA GLU A 137 5.97 5.93 17.80
C GLU A 137 4.96 7.04 17.51
N PHE A 138 3.80 6.69 16.93
CA PHE A 138 2.71 7.63 16.68
C PHE A 138 2.17 8.25 17.98
N LEU A 139 1.83 7.42 18.98
CA LEU A 139 1.28 7.89 20.25
C LEU A 139 2.27 8.76 21.05
N GLN A 140 3.56 8.45 21.01
CA GLN A 140 4.59 9.23 21.68
C GLN A 140 4.87 10.57 20.98
N ALA A 141 4.75 10.61 19.65
CA ALA A 141 4.86 11.86 18.90
C ALA A 141 3.73 12.84 19.26
N ASP A 142 2.54 12.35 19.56
CA ASP A 142 1.42 13.18 20.01
C ASP A 142 1.67 13.77 21.40
N GLU A 143 2.27 13.00 22.33
CA GLU A 143 2.63 13.50 23.67
C GLU A 143 3.74 14.56 23.64
N ALA A 144 4.66 14.49 22.67
CA ALA A 144 5.77 15.44 22.55
C ALA A 144 5.38 16.77 21.88
N ASN A 145 4.23 16.79 21.18
CA ASN A 145 3.71 17.96 20.45
C ASN A 145 2.49 18.61 21.13
N ALA A 146 2.04 18.08 22.27
CA ALA A 146 0.98 18.62 23.11
C ALA A 146 1.52 19.51 24.24
#